data_AF-A0A7J6ETR9-F1
#
_entry.id   AF-A0A7J6ETR9-F1
#
_cell.length_a   1.000
_cell.length_b   1.000
_cell.length_c   1.000
_cell.angle_alpha   90.00
_cell.angle_beta   90.00
_cell.angle_gamma   90.00
#
_symmetry.space_group_name_H-M   'P 1'
#
loop_
_entity.id
_entity.type
_entity.pdbx_description
1 polymer ?
#
loop_
_entity_poly.entity_id
_entity_poly.type
_entity_poly.pdbx_seq_one_letter_code
_entity_poly.pdbx_strand_id
1 'polypeptide(L)'
;MDRTWTVVGVGGSLRVPSSGIPGEEDQVGPCEQLDALSPFNPLSEMRQKEGKSMDRPHRLHPVGTTRSPQGRVRHPGLDPPEPQESLVRMGFQLSTSVVYPVADVSDGSMVFFRAVSSLSRLRSRLTEQPNLKNSVRWLQVQSSSDLDLLSQLRELIPQQQERLKKLKSEHGKVQLGNITVDMVIGGMRGMTGLLWETSLLDPDEGIRFRGLSIPECQKVLPAAKPDGEPLPEGLLWLLLTGKVPNKEQVDALSKELRARAVVPVTDYVYKAIDALPVTAHPMTQLTSGVMALQVESEFQKAYEKGIHKSKYWEPTYEDSLNLIARVPLVAAYVYRRIYKDGKIIPLDDSLDYGGNFSHMLGFDDPKMLELMRLYVTIHSDHEGGNVSAHTGHLVASALSDPYLSFGAALNGLAGPLHGLANQEVLLWIKSVVDECGENITKEQLKEYVWKTLNSGKVVPGFGHGVLRKTDPRYTCQREFALKHLPHDPLFQLVSKLYEVVPPVLTELGKVKNPWPNVDAHSGVLLNYFGLTEARYFTVLFGVSRSIGICSQLIWDRALGLPLERPKSVTMDWLESHCKKAASS
;
A
#
# COMPACT_ATOMS: atom_id res chain seq x y z
N MET A 1 -43.90 -41.42 -45.09
CA MET A 1 -43.96 -42.44 -44.04
C MET A 1 -43.02 -41.99 -42.93
N ASP A 2 -43.46 -41.08 -42.07
CA ASP A 2 -44.22 -41.37 -40.84
C ASP A 2 -43.38 -42.14 -39.80
N ARG A 3 -42.79 -41.43 -38.83
CA ARG A 3 -43.33 -41.35 -37.45
C ARG A 3 -42.35 -40.67 -36.49
N THR A 4 -42.83 -39.56 -35.95
CA THR A 4 -42.58 -39.02 -34.61
C THR A 4 -42.74 -40.07 -33.50
N TRP A 5 -41.95 -40.01 -32.43
CA TRP A 5 -42.39 -40.29 -31.04
C TRP A 5 -41.61 -39.49 -29.99
N THR A 6 -42.38 -38.61 -29.35
CA THR A 6 -42.52 -38.17 -27.96
C THR A 6 -41.54 -38.61 -26.84
N VAL A 7 -41.24 -37.61 -26.00
CA VAL A 7 -40.67 -37.62 -24.64
C VAL A 7 -41.50 -38.45 -23.65
N VAL A 8 -40.85 -39.19 -22.75
CA VAL A 8 -41.42 -39.60 -21.45
C VAL A 8 -40.39 -39.32 -20.36
N GLY A 9 -40.72 -38.40 -19.47
CA GLY A 9 -40.03 -38.21 -18.19
C GLY A 9 -40.51 -39.23 -17.17
N VAL A 10 -39.59 -39.70 -16.33
CA VAL A 10 -39.91 -40.41 -15.09
C VAL A 10 -39.11 -39.76 -13.98
N GLY A 11 -39.82 -39.06 -13.10
CA GLY A 11 -39.31 -38.64 -11.81
C GLY A 11 -39.10 -39.85 -10.91
N GLY A 12 -37.95 -39.90 -10.25
CA GLY A 12 -37.60 -40.91 -9.27
C GLY A 12 -36.72 -40.30 -8.19
N SER A 13 -37.36 -39.83 -7.13
CA SER A 13 -36.72 -39.43 -5.87
C SER A 13 -36.05 -40.65 -5.24
N LEU A 14 -34.72 -40.70 -5.21
CA LEU A 14 -33.95 -41.61 -4.38
C LEU A 14 -33.33 -40.83 -3.22
N ARG A 15 -33.90 -41.02 -2.02
CA ARG A 15 -33.27 -40.66 -0.75
C ARG A 15 -32.12 -41.63 -0.48
N VAL A 16 -30.93 -41.11 -0.25
CA VAL A 16 -29.77 -41.84 0.29
C VAL A 16 -29.48 -41.27 1.70
N PRO A 17 -29.10 -42.10 2.68
CA PRO A 17 -29.15 -41.73 4.09
C PRO A 17 -28.00 -40.82 4.52
N SER A 18 -28.31 -39.92 5.45
CA SER A 18 -27.37 -39.06 6.16
C SER A 18 -26.46 -39.86 7.10
N SER A 19 -25.16 -39.90 6.81
CA SER A 19 -24.11 -40.21 7.79
C SER A 19 -23.26 -38.96 7.98
N GLY A 20 -23.27 -38.43 9.20
CA GLY A 20 -22.65 -37.16 9.55
C GLY A 20 -21.13 -37.18 9.56
N ILE A 21 -20.55 -36.16 8.92
CA ILE A 21 -19.27 -35.53 9.20
C ILE A 21 -19.49 -34.04 8.87
N PRO A 22 -19.14 -33.07 9.74
CA PRO A 22 -19.31 -31.65 9.42
C PRO A 22 -18.23 -31.25 8.42
N GLY A 23 -18.60 -31.20 7.14
CA GLY A 23 -17.76 -30.77 6.03
C GLY A 23 -18.21 -29.41 5.51
N GLU A 24 -17.22 -28.58 5.16
CA GLU A 24 -17.32 -27.24 4.59
C GLU A 24 -18.44 -27.11 3.55
N GLU A 25 -19.36 -26.18 3.79
CA GLU A 25 -20.34 -25.75 2.79
C GLU A 25 -19.64 -24.99 1.66
N ASP A 26 -20.00 -25.36 0.43
CA ASP A 26 -19.51 -24.85 -0.85
C ASP A 26 -19.28 -23.32 -0.84
N GLN A 27 -18.01 -22.94 -0.91
CA GLN A 27 -17.56 -21.56 -0.88
C GLN A 27 -17.57 -20.96 -2.30
N VAL A 28 -18.67 -20.30 -2.66
CA VAL A 28 -18.65 -19.34 -3.78
C VAL A 28 -17.94 -18.06 -3.31
N GLY A 29 -16.67 -17.92 -3.71
CA GLY A 29 -15.78 -16.85 -3.27
C GLY A 29 -15.89 -15.51 -4.06
N PRO A 30 -15.25 -14.43 -3.56
CA PRO A 30 -15.60 -13.03 -3.85
C PRO A 30 -15.40 -12.55 -5.30
N CYS A 31 -14.57 -13.22 -6.09
CA CYS A 31 -14.17 -12.71 -7.41
C CYS A 31 -15.03 -13.30 -8.56
N GLU A 32 -15.89 -14.31 -8.31
CA GLU A 32 -16.94 -14.66 -9.29
C GLU A 32 -18.00 -13.54 -9.36
N GLN A 33 -18.14 -12.74 -8.30
CA GLN A 33 -19.01 -11.57 -8.31
C GLN A 33 -18.37 -10.36 -8.99
N LEU A 34 -17.04 -10.27 -9.09
CA LEU A 34 -16.37 -9.22 -9.87
C LEU A 34 -16.20 -9.64 -11.34
N ASP A 35 -15.90 -10.90 -11.62
CA ASP A 35 -15.78 -11.41 -12.99
C ASP A 35 -17.15 -11.64 -13.67
N ALA A 36 -18.21 -11.98 -12.93
CA ALA A 36 -19.57 -12.05 -13.49
C ALA A 36 -20.24 -10.66 -13.61
N LEU A 37 -19.67 -9.59 -13.06
CA LEU A 37 -20.30 -8.25 -13.00
C LEU A 37 -19.37 -7.10 -13.46
N SER A 38 -18.24 -7.40 -14.11
CA SER A 38 -17.43 -6.38 -14.80
C SER A 38 -18.15 -5.92 -16.08
N PRO A 39 -18.46 -4.62 -16.26
CA PRO A 39 -19.13 -4.13 -17.46
C PRO A 39 -18.22 -4.02 -18.69
N PHE A 40 -16.92 -4.31 -18.57
CA PHE A 40 -15.97 -4.20 -19.68
C PHE A 40 -15.69 -5.55 -20.33
N ASN A 41 -16.60 -5.96 -21.21
CA ASN A 41 -16.28 -6.88 -22.29
C ASN A 41 -16.03 -6.05 -23.57
N PRO A 42 -14.78 -5.88 -24.04
CA PRO A 42 -14.47 -5.09 -25.24
C PRO A 42 -15.16 -5.58 -26.52
N LEU A 43 -15.73 -6.78 -26.50
CA LEU A 43 -16.45 -7.37 -27.64
C LEU A 43 -17.90 -6.88 -27.78
N SER A 44 -18.50 -6.26 -26.75
CA SER A 44 -19.89 -5.77 -26.82
C SER A 44 -20.01 -4.44 -27.56
N GLU A 45 -19.04 -3.54 -27.41
CA GLU A 45 -19.02 -2.25 -28.13
C GLU A 45 -18.65 -2.38 -29.62
N MET A 46 -17.87 -3.40 -30.01
CA MET A 46 -17.62 -3.67 -31.43
C MET A 46 -18.87 -4.17 -32.16
N ARG A 47 -19.75 -4.94 -31.49
CA ARG A 47 -20.99 -5.45 -32.11
C ARG A 47 -22.07 -4.39 -32.34
N GLN A 48 -22.03 -3.27 -31.61
CA GLN A 48 -23.00 -2.18 -31.80
C GLN A 48 -22.59 -1.17 -32.87
N LYS A 49 -21.32 -1.15 -33.31
CA LYS A 49 -20.82 -0.23 -34.34
C LYS A 49 -20.72 -0.80 -35.76
N GLU A 50 -20.90 -2.11 -35.96
CA GLU A 50 -20.83 -2.74 -37.29
C GLU A 50 -22.20 -3.00 -37.96
N GLY A 51 -23.29 -2.54 -37.35
CA GLY A 51 -24.64 -2.68 -37.88
C GLY A 51 -25.12 -1.48 -38.70
N LYS A 52 -24.37 -0.96 -39.69
CA LYS A 52 -24.90 -0.04 -40.73
C LYS A 52 -23.89 0.23 -41.87
N SER A 53 -24.24 -0.26 -43.07
CA SER A 53 -23.63 0.01 -44.41
C SER A 53 -22.27 -0.68 -44.65
N MET A 54 -21.94 -1.27 -45.80
CA MET A 54 -22.47 -1.20 -47.16
C MET A 54 -22.34 -2.54 -47.91
N ASP A 55 -23.17 -2.64 -48.94
CA ASP A 55 -23.19 -3.61 -50.04
C ASP A 55 -21.87 -3.70 -50.85
N ARG A 56 -21.59 -4.94 -51.32
CA ARG A 56 -20.81 -5.38 -52.51
C ARG A 56 -19.28 -5.66 -52.44
N PRO A 57 -18.81 -6.63 -53.28
CA PRO A 57 -17.74 -7.55 -52.89
C PRO A 57 -16.45 -7.37 -53.68
N HIS A 58 -15.30 -7.60 -53.04
CA HIS A 58 -14.05 -7.85 -53.78
C HIS A 58 -13.28 -9.06 -53.24
N ARG A 59 -12.70 -9.78 -54.22
CA ARG A 59 -12.15 -11.13 -54.19
C ARG A 59 -10.90 -11.26 -53.32
N LEU A 60 -10.74 -12.44 -52.76
CA LEU A 60 -9.52 -12.94 -52.14
C LEU A 60 -8.55 -13.56 -53.17
N HIS A 61 -7.28 -13.57 -52.73
CA HIS A 61 -6.10 -14.41 -53.11
C HIS A 61 -5.01 -13.76 -53.99
N PRO A 62 -3.74 -14.21 -53.90
CA PRO A 62 -2.93 -14.47 -52.68
C PRO A 62 -1.43 -14.06 -52.80
N VAL A 63 -0.72 -14.18 -51.67
CA VAL A 63 0.72 -14.39 -51.42
C VAL A 63 1.70 -14.48 -52.62
N GLY A 64 2.82 -13.76 -52.51
CA GLY A 64 4.03 -13.99 -53.33
C GLY A 64 5.27 -13.26 -52.81
N THR A 65 6.24 -14.03 -52.32
CA THR A 65 7.62 -13.67 -51.99
C THR A 65 8.42 -13.32 -53.26
N THR A 66 9.41 -12.41 -53.18
CA THR A 66 10.83 -12.63 -53.59
C THR A 66 11.64 -11.32 -53.75
N ARG A 67 12.84 -11.37 -53.15
CA ARG A 67 14.18 -10.89 -53.58
C ARG A 67 14.37 -9.56 -54.31
N SER A 68 15.39 -8.85 -53.81
CA SER A 68 16.15 -7.75 -54.39
C SER A 68 16.85 -8.08 -55.72
N PRO A 69 17.28 -7.03 -56.44
CA PRO A 69 18.66 -6.99 -56.90
C PRO A 69 19.37 -5.63 -56.68
N GLN A 70 20.69 -5.71 -56.77
CA GLN A 70 21.74 -4.75 -56.43
C GLN A 70 21.82 -3.50 -57.32
N GLY A 71 22.41 -2.42 -56.80
CA GLY A 71 22.91 -1.29 -57.60
C GLY A 71 23.59 -0.19 -56.77
N ARG A 72 24.92 -0.09 -56.87
CA ARG A 72 25.87 0.81 -56.17
C ARG A 72 25.65 2.31 -56.39
N VAL A 73 25.88 3.14 -55.36
CA VAL A 73 26.53 4.47 -55.48
C VAL A 73 27.42 4.75 -54.24
N ARG A 74 28.49 5.52 -54.44
CA ARG A 74 29.76 5.64 -53.69
C ARG A 74 29.72 6.53 -52.43
N HIS A 75 30.63 6.26 -51.49
CA HIS A 75 31.05 7.12 -50.37
C HIS A 75 32.08 8.19 -50.79
N PRO A 76 32.11 9.34 -50.09
CA PRO A 76 33.33 9.96 -49.58
C PRO A 76 33.27 9.94 -48.03
N GLY A 77 34.29 9.48 -47.30
CA GLY A 77 35.58 10.16 -47.12
C GLY A 77 35.60 10.78 -45.72
N LEU A 78 36.06 10.00 -44.72
CA LEU A 78 36.30 10.42 -43.33
C LEU A 78 37.79 10.69 -43.16
N ASP A 79 38.15 11.84 -42.60
CA ASP A 79 39.43 12.10 -41.94
C ASP A 79 39.20 12.93 -40.66
N PRO A 80 40.04 12.79 -39.62
CA PRO A 80 39.76 13.19 -38.24
C PRO A 80 40.24 14.62 -37.91
N PRO A 81 39.73 15.28 -36.84
CA PRO A 81 40.29 16.56 -36.42
C PRO A 81 41.39 16.40 -35.36
N GLU A 82 42.55 17.00 -35.66
CA GLU A 82 43.62 17.33 -34.70
C GLU A 82 43.40 18.73 -34.05
N PRO A 83 44.08 19.02 -32.93
CA PRO A 83 43.64 20.00 -31.94
C PRO A 83 44.15 21.43 -32.21
N GLN A 84 43.33 22.43 -31.87
CA GLN A 84 43.77 23.82 -31.79
C GLN A 84 43.96 24.26 -30.34
N GLU A 85 45.21 24.64 -30.05
CA GLU A 85 45.62 25.44 -28.91
C GLU A 85 44.99 26.83 -28.96
N SER A 86 44.44 27.29 -27.84
CA SER A 86 44.28 28.73 -27.58
C SER A 86 44.77 29.03 -26.17
N LEU A 87 45.93 29.68 -26.13
CA LEU A 87 46.53 30.34 -24.97
C LEU A 87 45.56 31.32 -24.31
N VAL A 88 45.24 31.09 -23.03
CA VAL A 88 44.85 32.15 -22.09
C VAL A 88 45.80 32.09 -20.91
N ARG A 89 46.56 33.17 -20.76
CA ARG A 89 47.58 33.39 -19.73
C ARG A 89 46.94 33.39 -18.34
N MET A 90 47.36 32.46 -17.49
CA MET A 90 47.26 32.57 -16.04
C MET A 90 48.28 33.60 -15.53
N GLY A 91 47.78 34.73 -15.04
CA GLY A 91 48.55 35.67 -14.23
C GLY A 91 48.46 35.28 -12.76
N PHE A 92 49.56 34.78 -12.22
CA PHE A 92 49.81 34.72 -10.78
C PHE A 92 49.95 36.15 -10.23
N GLN A 93 49.15 36.50 -9.23
CA GLN A 93 49.48 37.59 -8.32
C GLN A 93 49.28 37.13 -6.88
N LEU A 94 50.41 36.95 -6.20
CA LEU A 94 50.57 36.87 -4.76
C LEU A 94 50.27 38.25 -4.15
N SER A 95 49.43 38.31 -3.11
CA SER A 95 49.54 39.37 -2.11
C SER A 95 48.96 38.94 -0.76
N THR A 96 49.90 38.61 0.12
CA THR A 96 50.03 39.11 1.50
C THR A 96 48.83 39.05 2.46
N SER A 97 49.02 38.16 3.43
CA SER A 97 48.59 38.21 4.81
C SER A 97 48.53 39.63 5.41
N VAL A 98 47.43 39.95 6.08
CA VAL A 98 47.39 40.97 7.13
C VAL A 98 46.79 40.34 8.37
N VAL A 99 47.50 40.54 9.48
CA VAL A 99 47.29 39.97 10.80
C VAL A 99 46.89 41.11 11.76
N TYR A 100 46.16 40.74 12.82
CA TYR A 100 45.99 41.39 14.13
C TYR A 100 44.81 42.37 14.33
N PRO A 101 44.31 42.56 15.58
CA PRO A 101 44.79 41.97 16.84
C PRO A 101 43.75 41.23 17.70
N VAL A 102 44.30 40.30 18.47
CA VAL A 102 43.78 39.78 19.75
C VAL A 102 43.83 40.92 20.78
N ALA A 103 42.74 41.14 21.51
CA ALA A 103 42.74 41.95 22.71
C ALA A 103 42.53 41.03 23.93
N ASP A 104 43.56 41.03 24.74
CA ASP A 104 43.70 40.43 26.06
C ASP A 104 43.08 41.37 27.10
N VAL A 105 42.23 40.85 28.00
CA VAL A 105 41.93 41.47 29.29
C VAL A 105 41.81 40.35 30.32
N SER A 106 42.89 40.18 31.05
CA SER A 106 42.96 39.60 32.39
C SER A 106 42.07 40.33 33.38
N ASP A 107 41.39 39.60 34.26
CA ASP A 107 41.71 39.50 35.70
C ASP A 107 40.43 39.27 36.54
N GLY A 108 40.58 38.53 37.64
CA GLY A 108 39.65 38.65 38.77
C GLY A 108 38.90 37.40 39.23
N SER A 109 39.55 36.66 40.12
CA SER A 109 39.00 36.07 41.35
C SER A 109 38.41 34.63 41.36
N MET A 110 39.28 33.73 41.83
CA MET A 110 38.98 32.53 42.61
C MET A 110 38.08 32.82 43.81
N VAL A 111 37.12 31.92 44.10
CA VAL A 111 36.89 31.43 45.47
C VAL A 111 36.59 29.93 45.44
N PHE A 112 37.45 29.19 46.13
CA PHE A 112 37.35 27.80 46.54
C PHE A 112 36.15 27.54 47.48
N PHE A 113 35.52 26.37 47.38
CA PHE A 113 35.37 25.50 48.55
C PHE A 113 35.28 24.02 48.15
N ARG A 114 36.21 23.24 48.72
CA ARG A 114 36.28 21.77 48.75
C ARG A 114 35.35 21.23 49.83
N ALA A 115 34.79 20.02 49.62
CA ALA A 115 34.83 18.85 50.52
C ALA A 115 33.83 17.79 50.00
N VAL A 116 34.28 16.71 49.36
CA VAL A 116 34.79 15.43 49.93
C VAL A 116 33.69 14.56 50.58
N SER A 117 33.41 13.46 49.86
CA SER A 117 32.96 12.12 50.27
C SER A 117 32.56 11.84 51.72
N SER A 118 31.45 11.13 51.90
CA SER A 118 31.38 10.00 52.84
C SER A 118 30.11 9.15 52.67
N LEU A 119 30.25 8.04 51.95
CA LEU A 119 29.42 6.85 52.13
C LEU A 119 30.00 6.09 53.33
N SER A 120 29.24 5.96 54.42
CA SER A 120 29.00 4.70 55.15
C SER A 120 28.47 4.94 56.57
N ARG A 121 27.51 4.07 56.96
CA ARG A 121 27.02 3.79 58.32
C ARG A 121 25.98 4.76 58.91
N LEU A 122 24.71 4.48 58.63
CA LEU A 122 23.74 4.29 59.72
C LEU A 122 22.63 3.31 59.27
N ARG A 123 22.87 2.02 59.53
CA ARG A 123 21.86 0.97 59.48
C ARG A 123 21.64 0.50 60.91
N SER A 124 20.67 1.07 61.61
CA SER A 124 19.92 0.37 62.66
C SER A 124 18.72 1.18 63.13
N ARG A 125 17.58 0.48 63.22
CA ARG A 125 16.31 0.86 63.87
C ARG A 125 15.40 1.77 63.06
N LEU A 126 14.49 1.14 62.31
CA LEU A 126 13.03 1.29 62.42
C LEU A 126 12.37 0.21 61.54
N THR A 127 12.14 -0.95 62.15
CA THR A 127 10.97 -1.83 61.93
C THR A 127 9.74 -1.05 62.41
N GLU A 128 8.57 -0.97 61.79
CA GLU A 128 7.76 -1.81 60.90
C GLU A 128 6.71 -0.91 60.23
N GLN A 129 6.59 -0.92 58.89
CA GLN A 129 5.31 -0.68 58.18
C GLN A 129 5.37 -1.37 56.81
N PRO A 130 4.48 -2.33 56.49
CA PRO A 130 4.46 -2.99 55.20
C PRO A 130 3.48 -2.23 54.30
N ASN A 131 3.95 -1.22 53.56
CA ASN A 131 3.38 -0.76 52.28
C ASN A 131 4.07 0.54 51.82
N LEU A 132 5.28 0.42 51.27
CA LEU A 132 5.93 1.52 50.52
C LEU A 132 7.11 1.04 49.64
N LYS A 133 7.12 -0.25 49.24
CA LYS A 133 8.18 -0.82 48.39
C LYS A 133 7.91 -0.77 46.88
N ASN A 134 6.80 -0.19 46.43
CA ASN A 134 6.47 -0.13 44.99
C ASN A 134 6.60 1.25 44.33
N SER A 135 7.04 2.29 45.05
CA SER A 135 6.98 3.67 44.51
C SER A 135 8.31 4.33 44.19
N VAL A 136 9.44 3.60 44.16
CA VAL A 136 10.74 4.18 43.77
C VAL A 136 11.50 3.21 42.86
N ARG A 137 11.03 3.00 41.63
CA ARG A 137 11.80 2.29 40.59
C ARG A 137 11.45 2.64 39.14
N TRP A 138 11.13 3.89 38.81
CA TRP A 138 10.83 4.26 37.41
C TRP A 138 11.44 5.59 36.96
N LEU A 139 12.71 5.82 37.27
CA LEU A 139 13.57 6.67 36.44
C LEU A 139 14.62 5.77 35.82
N GLN A 140 14.18 4.87 34.94
CA GLN A 140 15.07 4.27 33.96
C GLN A 140 15.40 5.39 32.98
N VAL A 141 16.65 5.85 32.99
CA VAL A 141 17.20 6.62 31.87
C VAL A 141 17.04 5.72 30.65
N GLN A 142 16.08 6.04 29.77
CA GLN A 142 15.95 5.38 28.48
C GLN A 142 17.28 5.59 27.75
N SER A 143 17.88 4.48 27.33
CA SER A 143 19.12 4.53 26.58
C SER A 143 18.82 5.01 25.16
N SER A 144 19.79 5.64 24.47
CA SER A 144 19.60 6.06 23.08
C SER A 144 19.23 4.90 22.13
N SER A 145 19.55 3.66 22.50
CA SER A 145 19.16 2.43 21.78
C SER A 145 17.67 2.09 21.88
N ASP A 146 16.95 2.59 22.89
CA ASP A 146 15.52 2.33 23.05
C ASP A 146 14.66 3.19 22.09
N LEU A 147 15.22 4.30 21.59
CA LEU A 147 14.59 5.20 20.63
C LEU A 147 14.92 4.85 19.18
N ASP A 148 15.98 4.08 18.95
CA ASP A 148 16.46 3.70 17.62
C ASP A 148 15.71 2.46 17.09
N LEU A 149 14.91 2.66 16.04
CA LEU A 149 14.09 1.60 15.43
C LEU A 149 14.94 0.46 14.87
N LEU A 150 16.13 0.76 14.31
CA LEU A 150 17.05 -0.24 13.81
C LEU A 150 17.55 -1.16 14.93
N SER A 151 17.93 -0.59 16.08
CA SER A 151 18.33 -1.36 17.26
C SER A 151 17.21 -2.26 17.78
N GLN A 152 15.97 -1.77 17.83
CA GLN A 152 14.81 -2.60 18.20
C GLN A 152 14.64 -3.81 17.27
N LEU A 153 14.81 -3.62 15.96
CA LEU A 153 14.76 -4.74 15.00
C LEU A 153 15.90 -5.74 15.21
N ARG A 154 17.13 -5.27 15.48
CA ARG A 154 18.28 -6.16 15.77
C ARG A 154 18.00 -7.12 16.92
N GLU A 155 17.29 -6.66 17.94
CA GLU A 155 16.93 -7.49 19.10
C GLU A 155 15.82 -8.51 18.79
N LEU A 156 14.86 -8.13 17.94
CA LEU A 156 13.67 -8.94 17.65
C LEU A 156 13.92 -10.03 16.59
N ILE A 157 14.79 -9.76 15.60
CA ILE A 157 15.01 -10.65 14.45
C ILE A 157 15.45 -12.07 14.87
N PRO A 158 16.44 -12.27 15.76
CA PRO A 158 16.89 -13.62 16.13
C PRO A 158 15.77 -14.48 16.71
N GLN A 159 14.84 -13.86 17.46
CA GLN A 159 13.70 -14.57 18.05
C GLN A 159 12.74 -15.05 16.97
N GLN A 160 12.45 -14.22 15.97
CA GLN A 160 11.57 -14.61 14.86
C GLN A 160 12.20 -15.63 13.93
N GLN A 161 13.53 -15.55 13.71
CA GLN A 161 14.27 -16.57 12.96
C GLN A 161 14.17 -17.95 13.64
N GLU A 162 14.33 -18.01 14.97
CA GLU A 162 14.18 -19.28 15.71
C GLU A 162 12.73 -19.77 15.69
N ARG A 163 11.73 -18.87 15.77
CA ARG A 163 10.32 -19.24 15.59
C ARG A 163 10.06 -19.87 14.23
N LEU A 164 10.54 -19.27 13.14
CA LEU A 164 10.37 -19.80 11.78
C LEU A 164 11.08 -21.15 11.63
N LYS A 165 12.29 -21.29 12.17
CA LYS A 165 13.05 -22.54 12.18
C LYS A 165 12.29 -23.65 12.92
N LYS A 166 11.76 -23.35 14.11
CA LYS A 166 10.96 -24.28 14.92
C LYS A 166 9.68 -24.70 14.19
N LEU A 167 8.94 -23.74 13.63
CA LEU A 167 7.73 -24.00 12.85
C LEU A 167 8.02 -24.95 11.67
N LYS A 168 9.14 -24.74 10.97
CA LYS A 168 9.56 -25.61 9.87
C LYS A 168 9.99 -27.01 10.36
N SER A 169 10.74 -27.11 11.46
CA SER A 169 11.21 -28.41 11.96
C SER A 169 10.09 -29.28 12.53
N GLU A 170 9.14 -28.66 13.25
CA GLU A 170 8.05 -29.37 13.92
C GLU A 170 6.84 -29.59 13.00
N HIS A 171 6.54 -28.61 12.14
CA HIS A 171 5.29 -28.56 11.39
C HIS A 171 5.47 -28.42 9.87
N GLY A 172 6.69 -28.48 9.33
CA GLY A 172 6.95 -28.26 7.89
C GLY A 172 6.30 -29.25 6.92
N LYS A 173 5.66 -30.32 7.42
CA LYS A 173 4.88 -31.29 6.63
C LYS A 173 3.38 -31.27 6.95
N VAL A 174 2.92 -30.40 7.86
CA VAL A 174 1.51 -30.27 8.19
C VAL A 174 0.78 -29.68 6.99
N GLN A 175 -0.34 -30.29 6.60
CA GLN A 175 -1.17 -29.81 5.50
C GLN A 175 -2.02 -28.62 5.95
N LEU A 176 -2.06 -27.56 5.14
CA LEU A 176 -2.85 -26.34 5.41
C LEU A 176 -4.10 -26.23 4.52
N GLY A 177 -4.28 -27.15 3.58
CA GLY A 177 -5.37 -27.15 2.61
C GLY A 177 -5.05 -28.05 1.41
N ASN A 178 -6.00 -28.16 0.49
CA ASN A 178 -5.83 -28.86 -0.78
C ASN A 178 -5.56 -27.86 -1.92
N ILE A 179 -4.98 -28.34 -3.02
CA ILE A 179 -4.89 -27.60 -4.27
C ILE A 179 -5.81 -28.29 -5.28
N THR A 180 -6.83 -27.59 -5.76
CA THR A 180 -7.79 -28.10 -6.75
C THR A 180 -7.59 -27.45 -8.11
N VAL A 181 -8.21 -28.02 -9.15
CA VAL A 181 -8.21 -27.44 -10.50
C VAL A 181 -8.79 -26.01 -10.47
N ASP A 182 -9.89 -25.80 -9.74
CA ASP A 182 -10.56 -24.50 -9.61
C ASP A 182 -9.64 -23.44 -9.00
N MET A 183 -8.83 -23.81 -8.00
CA MET A 183 -7.88 -22.87 -7.39
C MET A 183 -6.75 -22.49 -8.36
N VAL A 184 -6.27 -23.44 -9.18
CA VAL A 184 -5.20 -23.19 -10.15
C VAL A 184 -5.68 -22.27 -11.27
N ILE A 185 -6.87 -22.51 -11.83
CA ILE A 185 -7.42 -21.68 -12.91
C ILE A 185 -8.01 -20.36 -12.39
N GLY A 186 -8.50 -20.35 -11.15
CA GLY A 186 -9.15 -19.21 -10.50
C GLY A 186 -8.20 -18.25 -9.78
N GLY A 187 -6.90 -18.26 -10.12
CA GLY A 187 -5.93 -17.32 -9.60
C GLY A 187 -5.59 -17.51 -8.11
N MET A 188 -5.38 -18.76 -7.68
CA MET A 188 -5.05 -19.13 -6.30
C MET A 188 -6.14 -18.79 -5.26
N ARG A 189 -7.39 -18.64 -5.70
CA ARG A 189 -8.52 -18.36 -4.82
C ARG A 189 -8.64 -19.43 -3.73
N GLY A 190 -8.68 -19.00 -2.47
CA GLY A 190 -8.79 -19.91 -1.32
C GLY A 190 -7.51 -20.69 -1.00
N MET A 191 -6.39 -20.41 -1.67
CA MET A 191 -5.12 -21.09 -1.46
C MET A 191 -4.21 -20.29 -0.53
N THR A 192 -3.84 -20.87 0.62
CA THR A 192 -2.82 -20.30 1.51
C THR A 192 -1.44 -20.48 0.89
N GLY A 193 -0.93 -19.45 0.21
CA GLY A 193 0.28 -19.54 -0.63
C GLY A 193 1.53 -18.79 -0.14
N LEU A 194 1.39 -17.82 0.76
CA LEU A 194 2.48 -16.95 1.20
C LEU A 194 2.42 -16.61 2.69
N LEU A 195 3.52 -16.08 3.22
CA LEU A 195 3.64 -15.60 4.60
C LEU A 195 3.68 -14.07 4.59
N TRP A 196 2.79 -13.45 5.35
CA TRP A 196 2.74 -12.00 5.57
C TRP A 196 2.49 -11.74 7.06
N GLU A 197 3.39 -11.02 7.70
CA GLU A 197 3.51 -10.96 9.16
C GLU A 197 2.99 -9.64 9.75
N THR A 198 2.90 -8.58 8.95
CA THR A 198 2.57 -7.23 9.41
C THR A 198 1.09 -7.06 9.69
N SER A 199 0.21 -7.74 8.95
CA SER A 199 -1.23 -7.72 9.17
C SER A 199 -1.92 -9.03 8.79
N LEU A 200 -3.06 -9.29 9.43
CA LEU A 200 -3.92 -10.44 9.18
C LEU A 200 -5.38 -10.03 9.34
N LEU A 201 -6.25 -10.48 8.44
CA LEU A 201 -7.67 -10.18 8.47
C LEU A 201 -8.39 -11.09 9.49
N ASP A 202 -8.99 -10.48 10.50
CA ASP A 202 -9.95 -11.14 11.37
C ASP A 202 -11.34 -11.11 10.67
N PRO A 203 -11.99 -12.25 10.40
CA PRO A 203 -13.27 -12.27 9.69
C PRO A 203 -14.39 -11.57 10.46
N ASP A 204 -14.25 -11.50 11.78
CA ASP A 204 -15.24 -10.91 12.67
C ASP A 204 -14.84 -9.49 13.08
N GLU A 205 -13.56 -9.14 13.25
CA GLU A 205 -13.12 -7.80 13.69
C GLU A 205 -12.47 -6.92 12.61
N GLY A 206 -12.24 -7.45 11.41
CA GLY A 206 -11.57 -6.76 10.32
C GLY A 206 -10.06 -6.82 10.39
N ILE A 207 -9.38 -5.95 9.62
CA ILE A 207 -7.92 -6.02 9.48
C ILE A 207 -7.25 -5.72 10.83
N ARG A 208 -6.24 -6.51 11.19
CA ARG A 208 -5.42 -6.31 12.38
C ARG A 208 -3.97 -6.02 11.99
N PHE A 209 -3.40 -4.94 12.54
CA PHE A 209 -2.00 -4.58 12.42
C PHE A 209 -1.23 -5.16 13.60
N ARG A 210 -0.42 -6.19 13.35
CA ARG A 210 0.27 -6.97 14.41
C ARG A 210 -0.66 -7.39 15.56
N GLY A 211 -1.87 -7.80 15.21
CA GLY A 211 -2.90 -8.25 16.16
C GLY A 211 -3.83 -7.14 16.68
N LEU A 212 -3.49 -5.86 16.52
CA LEU A 212 -4.35 -4.74 16.92
C LEU A 212 -5.35 -4.38 15.83
N SER A 213 -6.64 -4.35 16.16
CA SER A 213 -7.70 -3.82 15.29
C SER A 213 -7.57 -2.30 15.11
N ILE A 214 -8.26 -1.73 14.11
CA ILE A 214 -8.27 -0.27 13.88
C ILE A 214 -8.69 0.53 15.13
N PRO A 215 -9.77 0.17 15.86
CA PRO A 215 -10.15 0.90 17.08
C PRO A 215 -9.09 0.78 18.19
N GLU A 216 -8.42 -0.37 18.31
CA GLU A 216 -7.33 -0.55 19.27
C GLU A 216 -6.14 0.35 18.89
N CYS A 217 -5.78 0.41 17.59
CA CYS A 217 -4.74 1.31 17.09
C CYS A 217 -5.08 2.79 17.37
N GLN A 218 -6.30 3.25 17.09
CA GLN A 218 -6.73 4.62 17.38
C GLN A 218 -6.61 4.97 18.88
N LYS A 219 -6.78 3.98 19.76
CA LYS A 219 -6.71 4.18 21.20
C LYS A 219 -5.28 4.26 21.74
N VAL A 220 -4.34 3.50 21.16
CA VAL A 220 -3.01 3.29 21.77
C VAL A 220 -1.86 3.92 20.99
N LEU A 221 -2.03 4.19 19.70
CA LEU A 221 -0.97 4.82 18.91
C LEU A 221 -0.90 6.32 19.21
N PRO A 222 0.31 6.89 19.36
CA PRO A 222 0.47 8.33 19.55
C PRO A 222 -0.13 9.16 18.41
N ALA A 223 -0.71 10.30 18.77
CA ALA A 223 -1.25 11.30 17.85
C ALA A 223 -0.43 12.60 17.90
N ALA A 224 -0.58 13.47 16.90
CA ALA A 224 0.08 14.78 16.86
C ALA A 224 -0.38 15.73 17.99
N LYS A 225 -1.63 15.56 18.43
CA LYS A 225 -2.29 16.35 19.48
C LYS A 225 -3.24 15.46 20.28
N PRO A 226 -3.64 15.88 21.50
CA PRO A 226 -4.70 15.18 22.24
C PRO A 226 -5.97 15.03 21.41
N ASP A 227 -6.61 13.86 21.49
CA ASP A 227 -7.82 13.48 20.73
C ASP A 227 -7.68 13.60 19.20
N GLY A 228 -6.44 13.56 18.70
CA GLY A 228 -6.12 13.54 17.28
C GLY A 228 -6.02 12.14 16.69
N GLU A 229 -5.85 12.09 15.37
CA GLU A 229 -5.74 10.83 14.62
C GLU A 229 -4.37 10.16 14.80
N PRO A 230 -4.30 8.81 14.75
CA PRO A 230 -3.05 8.06 14.94
C PRO A 230 -2.01 8.42 13.88
N LEU A 231 -0.77 8.66 14.33
CA LEU A 231 0.34 9.01 13.45
C LEU A 231 0.80 7.79 12.62
N PRO A 232 1.01 7.94 11.29
CA PRO A 232 1.55 6.89 10.44
C PRO A 232 2.89 6.32 10.92
N GLU A 233 3.74 7.14 11.53
CA GLU A 233 5.02 6.73 12.12
C GLU A 233 4.80 5.74 13.26
N GLY A 234 3.78 5.96 14.08
CA GLY A 234 3.40 5.05 15.15
C GLY A 234 2.98 3.68 14.61
N LEU A 235 2.24 3.66 13.50
CA LEU A 235 1.87 2.42 12.83
C LEU A 235 3.07 1.75 12.14
N LEU A 236 3.95 2.50 11.47
CA LEU A 236 5.18 1.95 10.90
C LEU A 236 6.01 1.23 11.97
N TRP A 237 6.18 1.84 13.14
CA TRP A 237 6.84 1.22 14.28
C TRP A 237 6.15 -0.06 14.74
N LEU A 238 4.82 -0.03 14.87
CA LEU A 238 4.03 -1.20 15.22
C LEU A 238 4.23 -2.33 14.20
N LEU A 239 4.12 -2.08 12.90
CA LEU A 239 4.27 -3.11 11.86
C LEU A 239 5.67 -3.74 11.88
N LEU A 240 6.71 -2.92 12.10
CA LEU A 240 8.10 -3.39 12.15
C LEU A 240 8.41 -4.17 13.42
N THR A 241 7.92 -3.73 14.58
CA THR A 241 8.36 -4.26 15.88
C THR A 241 7.36 -5.19 16.56
N GLY A 242 6.08 -5.14 16.17
CA GLY A 242 4.98 -5.78 16.88
C GLY A 242 4.66 -5.12 18.24
N LYS A 243 5.25 -3.95 18.54
CA LYS A 243 5.08 -3.23 19.81
C LYS A 243 4.49 -1.85 19.55
N VAL A 244 3.61 -1.39 20.45
CA VAL A 244 3.09 -0.02 20.44
C VAL A 244 4.20 0.94 20.86
N PRO A 245 4.57 1.95 20.04
CA PRO A 245 5.59 2.91 20.42
C PRO A 245 5.09 3.91 21.46
N ASN A 246 6.01 4.46 22.25
CA ASN A 246 5.74 5.67 23.04
C ASN A 246 5.90 6.94 22.18
N LYS A 247 5.58 8.11 22.76
CA LYS A 247 5.61 9.39 22.03
C LYS A 247 7.03 9.76 21.59
N GLU A 248 8.03 9.49 22.43
CA GLU A 248 9.43 9.81 22.16
C GLU A 248 9.98 8.98 20.97
N GLN A 249 9.59 7.72 20.86
CA GLN A 249 9.91 6.83 19.74
C GLN A 249 9.26 7.32 18.44
N VAL A 250 7.99 7.75 18.49
CA VAL A 250 7.30 8.34 17.34
C VAL A 250 7.98 9.64 16.92
N ASP A 251 8.35 10.51 17.86
CA ASP A 251 9.03 11.78 17.55
C ASP A 251 10.42 11.58 16.96
N ALA A 252 11.16 10.58 17.47
CA ALA A 252 12.45 10.18 16.91
C ALA A 252 12.29 9.67 15.47
N LEU A 253 11.30 8.82 15.22
CA LEU A 253 11.02 8.28 13.88
C LEU A 253 10.53 9.37 12.90
N SER A 254 9.67 10.29 13.32
CA SER A 254 9.27 11.45 12.50
C SER A 254 10.49 12.29 12.11
N LYS A 255 11.41 12.53 13.05
CA LYS A 255 12.67 13.25 12.76
C LYS A 255 13.56 12.48 11.80
N GLU A 256 13.66 11.16 11.95
CA GLU A 256 14.44 10.30 11.06
C GLU A 256 13.88 10.31 9.63
N LEU A 257 12.57 10.12 9.46
CA LEU A 257 11.92 10.18 8.14
C LEU A 257 12.12 11.54 7.48
N ARG A 258 12.02 12.65 8.23
CA ARG A 258 12.35 13.98 7.70
C ARG A 258 13.80 14.08 7.23
N ALA A 259 14.76 13.57 8.01
CA ALA A 259 16.17 13.59 7.63
C ALA A 259 16.47 12.73 6.38
N ARG A 260 15.70 11.66 6.15
CA ARG A 260 15.82 10.78 4.96
C ARG A 260 15.19 11.38 3.70
N ALA A 261 14.31 12.39 3.85
CA ALA A 261 13.64 13.09 2.76
C ALA A 261 14.52 14.13 2.04
N VAL A 262 15.83 14.20 2.33
CA VAL A 262 16.75 15.24 1.83
C VAL A 262 17.09 15.10 0.32
N VAL A 263 17.43 16.26 -0.27
CA VAL A 263 17.08 16.73 -1.62
C VAL A 263 18.18 16.74 -2.72
N PRO A 264 19.44 16.24 -2.60
CA PRO A 264 20.31 16.25 -3.79
C PRO A 264 19.82 15.26 -4.87
N VAL A 265 19.02 14.27 -4.48
CA VAL A 265 18.51 13.17 -5.32
C VAL A 265 17.26 13.57 -6.12
N THR A 266 16.54 14.61 -5.70
CA THR A 266 15.24 14.93 -6.32
C THR A 266 15.35 15.57 -7.69
N ASP A 267 16.47 16.21 -8.04
CA ASP A 267 16.59 16.92 -9.32
C ASP A 267 16.46 15.97 -10.52
N TYR A 268 17.20 14.86 -10.53
CA TYR A 268 17.10 13.90 -11.63
C TYR A 268 15.80 13.08 -11.58
N VAL A 269 15.22 12.87 -10.38
CA VAL A 269 13.92 12.21 -10.20
C VAL A 269 12.81 13.07 -10.80
N TYR A 270 12.79 14.36 -10.48
CA TYR A 270 11.82 15.32 -11.02
C TYR A 270 12.01 15.48 -12.52
N LYS A 271 13.25 15.55 -13.03
CA LYS A 271 13.52 15.54 -14.48
C LYS A 271 13.02 14.28 -15.17
N ALA A 272 13.13 13.11 -14.54
CA ALA A 272 12.58 11.87 -15.09
C ALA A 272 11.04 11.92 -15.19
N ILE A 273 10.37 12.51 -14.19
CA ILE A 273 8.92 12.73 -14.21
C ILE A 273 8.54 13.78 -15.26
N ASP A 274 9.29 14.88 -15.35
CA ASP A 274 9.06 15.98 -16.30
C ASP A 274 9.25 15.58 -17.76
N ALA A 275 10.09 14.59 -18.03
CA ALA A 275 10.24 14.00 -19.35
C ALA A 275 8.96 13.31 -19.86
N LEU A 276 8.05 12.92 -18.95
CA LEU A 276 6.74 12.40 -19.33
C LEU A 276 5.77 13.55 -19.65
N PRO A 277 4.83 13.37 -20.59
CA PRO A 277 3.80 14.37 -20.84
C PRO A 277 2.94 14.58 -19.57
N VAL A 278 2.45 15.80 -19.33
CA VAL A 278 1.58 16.11 -18.18
C VAL A 278 0.29 15.26 -18.16
N THR A 279 -0.14 14.78 -19.33
CA THR A 279 -1.29 13.89 -19.50
C THR A 279 -1.04 12.44 -19.10
N ALA A 280 0.22 12.05 -18.82
CA ALA A 280 0.54 10.71 -18.33
C ALA A 280 -0.20 10.44 -17.00
N HIS A 281 -0.67 9.20 -16.82
CA HIS A 281 -1.43 8.83 -15.63
C HIS A 281 -0.63 9.11 -14.35
N PRO A 282 -1.23 9.64 -13.26
CA PRO A 282 -0.51 9.95 -12.02
C PRO A 282 0.27 8.76 -11.45
N MET A 283 -0.31 7.54 -11.48
CA MET A 283 0.39 6.31 -11.06
C MET A 283 1.61 5.99 -11.92
N THR A 284 1.58 6.27 -13.23
CA THR A 284 2.75 6.09 -14.11
C THR A 284 3.84 7.07 -13.73
N GLN A 285 3.50 8.34 -13.51
CA GLN A 285 4.46 9.37 -13.08
C GLN A 285 5.07 9.04 -11.71
N LEU A 286 4.25 8.60 -10.74
CA LEU A 286 4.75 8.14 -9.43
C LEU A 286 5.71 6.96 -9.60
N THR A 287 5.32 5.94 -10.37
CA THR A 287 6.16 4.75 -10.58
C THR A 287 7.48 5.11 -11.23
N SER A 288 7.48 5.95 -12.28
CA SER A 288 8.71 6.44 -12.90
C SER A 288 9.59 7.23 -11.94
N GLY A 289 9.00 8.04 -11.06
CA GLY A 289 9.73 8.72 -9.98
C GLY A 289 10.37 7.75 -8.99
N VAL A 290 9.66 6.70 -8.58
CA VAL A 290 10.20 5.63 -7.72
C VAL A 290 11.34 4.88 -8.43
N MET A 291 11.21 4.60 -9.73
CA MET A 291 12.27 3.98 -10.51
C MET A 291 13.52 4.87 -10.62
N ALA A 292 13.36 6.19 -10.65
CA ALA A 292 14.50 7.11 -10.58
C ALA A 292 15.14 7.07 -9.18
N LEU A 293 14.35 7.03 -8.10
CA LEU A 293 14.89 6.90 -6.73
C LEU A 293 15.73 5.63 -6.53
N GLN A 294 15.45 4.56 -7.29
CA GLN A 294 16.18 3.29 -7.22
C GLN A 294 17.69 3.43 -7.42
N VAL A 295 18.17 4.44 -8.16
CA VAL A 295 19.60 4.72 -8.35
C VAL A 295 20.36 4.86 -7.03
N GLU A 296 19.66 5.25 -5.95
CA GLU A 296 20.25 5.39 -4.63
C GLU A 296 20.35 4.08 -3.84
N SER A 297 19.77 2.96 -4.31
CA SER A 297 19.63 1.72 -3.54
C SER A 297 20.94 1.29 -2.87
N GLU A 298 20.88 1.24 -1.54
CA GLU A 298 21.95 0.73 -0.69
C GLU A 298 21.98 -0.80 -0.72
N PHE A 299 20.83 -1.46 -0.82
CA PHE A 299 20.75 -2.91 -0.94
C PHE A 299 21.44 -3.41 -2.20
N GLN A 300 21.17 -2.81 -3.36
CA GLN A 300 21.83 -3.17 -4.62
C GLN A 300 23.35 -3.05 -4.47
N LYS A 301 23.84 -1.90 -4.02
CA LYS A 301 25.28 -1.63 -3.83
C LYS A 301 25.92 -2.60 -2.82
N ALA A 302 25.22 -2.95 -1.74
CA ALA A 302 25.72 -3.89 -0.73
C ALA A 302 25.75 -5.33 -1.25
N TYR A 303 24.73 -5.75 -2.01
CA TYR A 303 24.66 -7.07 -2.63
C TYR A 303 25.79 -7.28 -3.64
N GLU A 304 26.04 -6.31 -4.51
CA GLU A 304 27.13 -6.35 -5.50
C GLU A 304 28.52 -6.46 -4.84
N LYS A 305 28.67 -5.90 -3.63
CA LYS A 305 29.90 -6.03 -2.81
C LYS A 305 29.98 -7.35 -2.03
N GLY A 306 28.99 -8.23 -2.14
CA GLY A 306 28.99 -9.54 -1.50
C GLY A 306 28.65 -9.53 -0.01
N ILE A 307 27.76 -8.64 0.44
CA ILE A 307 27.24 -8.66 1.82
C ILE A 307 26.70 -10.05 2.18
N HIS A 308 26.91 -10.48 3.43
CA HIS A 308 26.45 -11.79 3.88
C HIS A 308 24.92 -11.86 3.96
N LYS A 309 24.32 -13.00 3.60
CA LYS A 309 22.86 -13.21 3.57
C LYS A 309 22.15 -12.84 4.88
N SER A 310 22.74 -13.13 6.03
CA SER A 310 22.15 -12.80 7.35
C SER A 310 22.04 -11.29 7.62
N LYS A 311 22.68 -10.47 6.78
CA LYS A 311 22.71 -9.01 6.88
C LYS A 311 21.91 -8.32 5.78
N TYR A 312 21.27 -9.05 4.86
CA TYR A 312 20.45 -8.48 3.78
C TYR A 312 19.37 -7.51 4.27
N TRP A 313 18.81 -7.77 5.44
CA TRP A 313 17.76 -6.94 6.01
C TRP A 313 18.24 -5.54 6.43
N GLU A 314 19.54 -5.35 6.72
CA GLU A 314 20.09 -4.06 7.16
C GLU A 314 20.02 -3.00 6.04
N PRO A 315 20.60 -3.19 4.83
CA PRO A 315 20.44 -2.23 3.75
C PRO A 315 19.02 -2.24 3.15
N THR A 316 18.25 -3.33 3.32
CA THR A 316 16.81 -3.33 2.98
C THR A 316 16.04 -2.38 3.89
N TYR A 317 16.37 -2.32 5.18
CA TYR A 317 15.80 -1.37 6.12
C TYR A 317 16.14 0.08 5.71
N GLU A 318 17.40 0.36 5.39
CA GLU A 318 17.79 1.70 4.93
C GLU A 318 17.02 2.13 3.67
N ASP A 319 16.97 1.26 2.64
CA ASP A 319 16.23 1.54 1.41
C ASP A 319 14.72 1.70 1.65
N SER A 320 14.12 0.86 2.49
CA SER A 320 12.71 0.93 2.84
C SER A 320 12.35 2.24 3.55
N LEU A 321 13.13 2.66 4.55
CA LEU A 321 12.88 3.90 5.29
C LEU A 321 13.16 5.13 4.42
N ASN A 322 14.19 5.07 3.56
CA ASN A 322 14.47 6.10 2.56
C ASN A 322 13.31 6.23 1.56
N LEU A 323 12.77 5.11 1.08
CA LEU A 323 11.62 5.07 0.16
C LEU A 323 10.37 5.65 0.81
N ILE A 324 10.02 5.19 2.02
CA ILE A 324 8.87 5.72 2.77
C ILE A 324 9.02 7.24 2.94
N ALA A 325 10.19 7.72 3.34
CA ALA A 325 10.42 9.16 3.50
C ALA A 325 10.27 9.97 2.21
N ARG A 326 10.64 9.40 1.05
CA ARG A 326 10.72 10.12 -0.23
C ARG A 326 9.48 9.98 -1.11
N VAL A 327 8.68 8.93 -0.93
CA VAL A 327 7.49 8.71 -1.76
C VAL A 327 6.44 9.84 -1.64
N PRO A 328 6.21 10.49 -0.48
CA PRO A 328 5.32 11.65 -0.39
C PRO A 328 5.83 12.85 -1.19
N LEU A 329 7.15 13.07 -1.28
CA LEU A 329 7.73 14.17 -2.04
C LEU A 329 7.48 13.96 -3.54
N VAL A 330 7.68 12.73 -4.03
CA VAL A 330 7.42 12.37 -5.43
C VAL A 330 5.92 12.46 -5.74
N ALA A 331 5.07 11.92 -4.85
CA ALA A 331 3.63 11.98 -5.01
C ALA A 331 3.13 13.44 -5.06
N ALA A 332 3.51 14.25 -4.06
CA ALA A 332 3.15 15.66 -4.03
C ALA A 332 3.65 16.40 -5.27
N TYR A 333 4.89 16.16 -5.70
CA TYR A 333 5.41 16.72 -6.94
C TYR A 333 4.51 16.39 -8.15
N VAL A 334 4.11 15.12 -8.31
CA VAL A 334 3.17 14.69 -9.37
C VAL A 334 1.83 15.41 -9.26
N TYR A 335 1.25 15.54 -8.06
CA TYR A 335 0.00 16.27 -7.86
C TYR A 335 0.12 17.74 -8.28
N ARG A 336 1.15 18.43 -7.77
CA ARG A 336 1.38 19.86 -8.04
C ARG A 336 1.67 20.11 -9.52
N ARG A 337 2.42 19.21 -10.16
CA ARG A 337 2.71 19.23 -11.60
C ARG A 337 1.43 19.12 -12.44
N ILE A 338 0.60 18.13 -12.17
CA ILE A 338 -0.58 17.86 -13.00
C ILE A 338 -1.69 18.90 -12.75
N TYR A 339 -1.94 19.26 -11.50
CA TYR A 339 -3.17 19.98 -11.12
C TYR A 339 -2.94 21.41 -10.60
N LYS A 340 -1.68 21.83 -10.40
CA LYS A 340 -1.32 23.12 -9.77
C LYS A 340 -0.17 23.83 -10.49
N ASP A 341 -0.08 23.66 -11.81
CA ASP A 341 0.88 24.33 -12.70
C ASP A 341 2.36 24.14 -12.32
N GLY A 342 2.71 23.02 -11.69
CA GLY A 342 4.08 22.77 -11.24
C GLY A 342 4.54 23.61 -10.05
N LYS A 343 3.63 24.29 -9.33
CA LYS A 343 3.97 25.07 -8.14
C LYS A 343 4.27 24.15 -6.96
N ILE A 344 5.53 23.75 -6.82
CA ILE A 344 6.01 22.85 -5.77
C ILE A 344 6.00 23.54 -4.41
N ILE A 345 5.57 22.81 -3.39
CA ILE A 345 5.59 23.25 -1.99
C ILE A 345 6.66 22.41 -1.26
N PRO A 346 7.63 23.04 -0.58
CA PRO A 346 8.66 22.32 0.16
C PRO A 346 8.07 21.65 1.41
N LEU A 347 8.86 20.76 2.02
CA LEU A 347 8.56 20.21 3.33
C LEU A 347 8.59 21.27 4.44
N ASP A 348 7.77 21.08 5.46
CA ASP A 348 7.74 21.87 6.69
C ASP A 348 8.30 21.02 7.85
N ASP A 349 9.44 21.44 8.40
CA ASP A 349 10.15 20.71 9.46
C ASP A 349 9.36 20.59 10.77
N SER A 350 8.31 21.38 10.95
CA SER A 350 7.43 21.33 12.12
C SER A 350 6.39 20.21 12.07
N LEU A 351 6.14 19.63 10.88
CA LEU A 351 5.08 18.64 10.67
C LEU A 351 5.61 17.19 10.71
N ASP A 352 4.76 16.28 11.18
CA ASP A 352 4.91 14.82 11.04
C ASP A 352 4.66 14.35 9.60
N TYR A 353 4.82 13.05 9.33
CA TYR A 353 4.73 12.45 8.00
C TYR A 353 3.40 12.72 7.29
N GLY A 354 2.27 12.46 7.96
CA GLY A 354 0.93 12.68 7.40
C GLY A 354 0.63 14.16 7.17
N GLY A 355 1.02 15.00 8.14
CA GLY A 355 0.90 16.45 8.04
C GLY A 355 1.72 17.03 6.88
N ASN A 356 3.00 16.64 6.76
CA ASN A 356 3.89 17.09 5.68
C ASN A 356 3.37 16.66 4.30
N PHE A 357 2.83 15.44 4.17
CA PHE A 357 2.28 15.00 2.90
C PHE A 357 1.10 15.88 2.46
N SER A 358 0.18 16.17 3.37
CA SER A 358 -0.94 17.10 3.11
C SER A 358 -0.45 18.51 2.76
N HIS A 359 0.53 19.03 3.51
CA HIS A 359 1.14 20.33 3.27
C HIS A 359 1.74 20.43 1.85
N MET A 360 2.57 19.46 1.45
CA MET A 360 3.22 19.46 0.13
C MET A 360 2.21 19.33 -1.03
N LEU A 361 1.05 18.72 -0.80
CA LEU A 361 -0.06 18.71 -1.76
C LEU A 361 -0.74 20.09 -1.87
N GLY A 362 -0.59 20.94 -0.86
CA GLY A 362 -1.13 22.29 -0.74
C GLY A 362 -2.40 22.38 0.09
N PHE A 363 -2.55 21.49 1.08
CA PHE A 363 -3.69 21.45 1.99
C PHE A 363 -3.21 21.60 3.44
N ASP A 364 -3.35 22.81 3.97
CA ASP A 364 -2.89 23.19 5.33
C ASP A 364 -4.01 23.29 6.36
N ASP A 365 -5.27 22.98 5.98
CA ASP A 365 -6.37 22.92 6.95
C ASP A 365 -6.03 21.89 8.04
N PRO A 366 -6.02 22.25 9.33
CA PRO A 366 -5.65 21.33 10.40
C PRO A 366 -6.47 20.04 10.45
N LYS A 367 -7.71 20.05 9.95
CA LYS A 367 -8.56 18.86 9.82
C LYS A 367 -8.13 18.01 8.62
N MET A 368 -7.68 18.62 7.53
CA MET A 368 -7.13 17.87 6.39
C MET A 368 -5.80 17.18 6.76
N LEU A 369 -4.98 17.83 7.60
CA LEU A 369 -3.78 17.17 8.15
C LEU A 369 -4.15 15.92 8.96
N GLU A 370 -5.18 16.01 9.81
CA GLU A 370 -5.71 14.86 10.57
C GLU A 370 -6.30 13.78 9.66
N LEU A 371 -7.05 14.16 8.62
CA LEU A 371 -7.56 13.22 7.63
C LEU A 371 -6.41 12.48 6.95
N MET A 372 -5.33 13.17 6.58
CA MET A 372 -4.19 12.54 5.92
C MET A 372 -3.46 11.57 6.86
N ARG A 373 -3.29 11.92 8.15
CA ARG A 373 -2.76 11.01 9.17
C ARG A 373 -3.60 9.73 9.27
N LEU A 374 -4.93 9.87 9.40
CA LEU A 374 -5.84 8.73 9.46
C LEU A 374 -5.80 7.90 8.17
N TYR A 375 -5.90 8.56 7.01
CA TYR A 375 -5.93 7.92 5.69
C TYR A 375 -4.67 7.07 5.46
N VAL A 376 -3.48 7.64 5.71
CA VAL A 376 -2.22 6.95 5.55
C VAL A 376 -2.11 5.77 6.53
N THR A 377 -2.58 5.93 7.76
CA THR A 377 -2.58 4.85 8.76
C THR A 377 -3.46 3.67 8.33
N ILE A 378 -4.73 3.89 7.96
CA ILE A 378 -5.69 2.79 7.76
C ILE A 378 -5.56 2.06 6.41
N HIS A 379 -4.89 2.66 5.42
CA HIS A 379 -4.62 2.00 4.13
C HIS A 379 -3.23 1.35 4.07
N SER A 380 -2.45 1.47 5.15
CA SER A 380 -1.01 1.15 5.18
C SER A 380 -0.70 -0.30 4.84
N ASP A 381 -1.55 -1.24 5.26
CA ASP A 381 -1.40 -2.66 4.98
C ASP A 381 -2.75 -3.39 4.94
N HIS A 382 -2.83 -4.52 4.25
CA HIS A 382 -4.00 -5.41 4.26
C HIS A 382 -3.65 -6.81 3.74
N GLU A 383 -2.91 -7.55 4.55
CA GLU A 383 -2.34 -8.86 4.21
C GLU A 383 -1.43 -8.84 2.97
N GLY A 384 -0.89 -10.01 2.61
CA GLY A 384 0.00 -10.16 1.45
C GLY A 384 -0.69 -10.60 0.15
N GLY A 385 -1.95 -11.06 0.20
CA GLY A 385 -2.62 -11.65 -0.96
C GLY A 385 -3.15 -10.65 -2.00
N ASN A 386 -3.22 -9.36 -1.65
CA ASN A 386 -3.59 -8.33 -2.61
C ASN A 386 -2.46 -8.10 -3.64
N VAL A 387 -2.83 -7.75 -4.88
CA VAL A 387 -1.90 -7.69 -6.02
C VAL A 387 -0.68 -6.81 -5.73
N SER A 388 -0.86 -5.64 -5.11
CA SER A 388 0.28 -4.75 -4.80
C SER A 388 1.25 -5.37 -3.79
N ALA A 389 0.75 -5.93 -2.69
CA ALA A 389 1.58 -6.52 -1.65
C ALA A 389 2.30 -7.77 -2.16
N HIS A 390 1.56 -8.66 -2.85
CA HIS A 390 2.12 -9.86 -3.45
C HIS A 390 3.17 -9.53 -4.51
N THR A 391 2.91 -8.56 -5.39
CA THR A 391 3.89 -8.15 -6.41
C THR A 391 5.18 -7.63 -5.77
N GLY A 392 5.08 -6.79 -4.74
CA GLY A 392 6.25 -6.32 -3.99
C GLY A 392 7.04 -7.47 -3.39
N HIS A 393 6.36 -8.40 -2.71
CA HIS A 393 6.98 -9.61 -2.15
C HIS A 393 7.65 -10.48 -3.22
N LEU A 394 6.94 -10.75 -4.32
CA LEU A 394 7.39 -11.60 -5.42
C LEU A 394 8.68 -11.06 -6.04
N VAL A 395 8.71 -9.76 -6.37
CA VAL A 395 9.89 -9.11 -6.95
C VAL A 395 11.05 -9.08 -5.96
N ALA A 396 10.79 -8.78 -4.68
CA ALA A 396 11.80 -8.79 -3.64
C ALA A 396 12.34 -10.20 -3.33
N SER A 397 11.55 -11.26 -3.58
CA SER A 397 11.99 -12.66 -3.39
C SER A 397 13.13 -13.05 -4.35
N ALA A 398 13.25 -12.35 -5.48
CA ALA A 398 14.38 -12.43 -6.40
C ALA A 398 15.60 -11.58 -5.96
N LEU A 399 15.56 -11.02 -4.74
CA LEU A 399 16.54 -10.09 -4.19
C LEU A 399 16.64 -8.78 -4.97
N SER A 400 15.54 -8.32 -5.58
CA SER A 400 15.43 -6.93 -5.99
C SER A 400 15.32 -6.03 -4.76
N ASP A 401 15.88 -4.82 -4.84
CA ASP A 401 15.79 -3.84 -3.76
C ASP A 401 14.34 -3.32 -3.53
N PRO A 402 14.08 -2.61 -2.41
CA PRO A 402 12.76 -2.08 -2.10
C PRO A 402 12.17 -1.14 -3.16
N TYR A 403 12.99 -0.35 -3.89
CA TYR A 403 12.49 0.57 -4.90
C TYR A 403 11.95 -0.16 -6.13
N LEU A 404 12.70 -1.14 -6.65
CA LEU A 404 12.22 -2.00 -7.74
C LEU A 404 10.95 -2.76 -7.36
N SER A 405 10.94 -3.32 -6.15
CA SER A 405 9.82 -4.10 -5.63
C SER A 405 8.57 -3.25 -5.46
N PHE A 406 8.72 -2.04 -4.89
CA PHE A 406 7.60 -1.12 -4.72
C PHE A 406 7.15 -0.49 -6.04
N GLY A 407 8.06 -0.19 -6.98
CA GLY A 407 7.71 0.27 -8.33
C GLY A 407 6.84 -0.75 -9.08
N ALA A 408 7.17 -2.05 -8.96
CA ALA A 408 6.32 -3.11 -9.49
C ALA A 408 4.98 -3.21 -8.75
N ALA A 409 4.97 -3.08 -7.42
CA ALA A 409 3.75 -3.06 -6.62
C ALA A 409 2.80 -1.92 -7.03
N LEU A 410 3.33 -0.73 -7.36
CA LEU A 410 2.54 0.40 -7.86
C LEU A 410 1.90 0.11 -9.22
N ASN A 411 2.59 -0.60 -10.12
CA ASN A 411 2.00 -1.05 -11.38
C ASN A 411 0.82 -2.00 -11.15
N GLY A 412 0.95 -2.94 -10.21
CA GLY A 412 -0.15 -3.80 -9.79
C GLY A 412 -1.31 -3.01 -9.15
N LEU A 413 -0.99 -2.01 -8.33
CA LEU A 413 -1.96 -1.12 -7.70
C LEU A 413 -2.71 -0.24 -8.71
N ALA A 414 -2.08 0.15 -9.81
CA ALA A 414 -2.72 0.90 -10.89
C ALA A 414 -3.75 0.08 -11.70
N GLY A 415 -3.79 -1.25 -11.50
CA GLY A 415 -4.76 -2.13 -12.11
C GLY A 415 -6.20 -1.75 -11.71
N PRO A 416 -7.16 -1.69 -12.65
CA PRO A 416 -8.55 -1.33 -12.36
C PRO A 416 -9.22 -2.18 -11.27
N LEU A 417 -8.90 -3.48 -11.24
CA LEU A 417 -9.44 -4.43 -10.26
C LEU A 417 -8.81 -4.31 -8.86
N HIS A 418 -7.90 -3.36 -8.64
CA HIS A 418 -7.23 -3.17 -7.36
C HIS A 418 -7.36 -1.73 -6.85
N GLY A 419 -6.81 -0.74 -7.57
CA GLY A 419 -6.64 0.61 -7.03
C GLY A 419 -7.73 1.64 -7.34
N LEU A 420 -8.83 1.27 -8.01
CA LEU A 420 -9.83 2.23 -8.50
C LEU A 420 -11.13 2.32 -7.68
N ALA A 421 -11.34 1.44 -6.70
CA ALA A 421 -12.60 1.36 -5.95
C ALA A 421 -13.02 2.72 -5.34
N ASN A 422 -12.10 3.45 -4.71
CA ASN A 422 -12.36 4.79 -4.17
C ASN A 422 -12.84 5.79 -5.25
N GLN A 423 -12.17 5.83 -6.40
CA GLN A 423 -12.55 6.70 -7.52
C GLN A 423 -13.95 6.32 -8.04
N GLU A 424 -14.21 5.03 -8.24
CA GLU A 424 -15.49 4.54 -8.77
C GLU A 424 -16.65 4.88 -7.83
N VAL A 425 -16.45 4.72 -6.52
CA VAL A 425 -17.41 5.13 -5.49
C VAL A 425 -17.70 6.63 -5.59
N LEU A 426 -16.68 7.49 -5.58
CA LEU A 426 -16.90 8.94 -5.58
C LEU A 426 -17.62 9.40 -6.85
N LEU A 427 -17.23 8.89 -8.02
CA LEU A 427 -17.86 9.24 -9.29
C LEU A 427 -19.30 8.73 -9.35
N TRP A 428 -19.58 7.54 -8.82
CA TRP A 428 -20.93 7.00 -8.73
C TRP A 428 -21.80 7.85 -7.80
N ILE A 429 -21.32 8.21 -6.60
CA ILE A 429 -22.03 9.09 -5.66
C ILE A 429 -22.35 10.45 -6.31
N LYS A 430 -21.41 11.07 -7.01
CA LYS A 430 -21.65 12.33 -7.74
C LYS A 430 -22.73 12.15 -8.81
N SER A 431 -22.70 11.06 -9.58
CA SER A 431 -23.75 10.78 -10.57
C SER A 431 -25.14 10.58 -9.96
N VAL A 432 -25.23 10.00 -8.75
CA VAL A 432 -26.50 9.89 -8.02
C VAL A 432 -27.02 11.27 -7.63
N VAL A 433 -26.14 12.17 -7.16
CA VAL A 433 -26.52 13.55 -6.84
C VAL A 433 -26.96 14.31 -8.10
N ASP A 434 -26.26 14.11 -9.22
CA ASP A 434 -26.63 14.75 -10.49
C ASP A 434 -27.99 14.26 -11.02
N GLU A 435 -28.33 12.97 -10.88
CA GLU A 435 -29.59 12.39 -11.35
C GLU A 435 -30.77 12.65 -10.40
N CYS A 436 -30.55 12.58 -9.08
CA CYS A 436 -31.61 12.56 -8.08
C CYS A 436 -31.66 13.82 -7.18
N GLY A 437 -30.67 14.70 -7.29
CA GLY A 437 -30.51 15.88 -6.43
C GLY A 437 -29.89 15.54 -5.06
N GLU A 438 -29.39 16.58 -4.39
CA GLU A 438 -28.70 16.48 -3.09
C GLU A 438 -29.62 16.00 -1.95
N ASN A 439 -30.93 16.29 -2.07
CA ASN A 439 -31.93 16.01 -1.03
C ASN A 439 -32.74 14.73 -1.29
N ILE A 440 -32.14 13.72 -1.92
CA ILE A 440 -32.78 12.42 -2.16
C ILE A 440 -33.26 11.78 -0.84
N THR A 441 -34.51 11.27 -0.80
CA THR A 441 -35.02 10.54 0.37
C THR A 441 -34.45 9.12 0.43
N LYS A 442 -34.59 8.42 1.56
CA LYS A 442 -34.11 7.03 1.69
C LYS A 442 -34.89 6.08 0.77
N GLU A 443 -36.17 6.35 0.55
CA GLU A 443 -37.07 5.59 -0.32
C GLU A 443 -36.65 5.74 -1.78
N GLN A 444 -36.43 6.99 -2.25
CA GLN A 444 -35.92 7.26 -3.60
C GLN A 444 -34.54 6.63 -3.81
N LEU A 445 -33.68 6.70 -2.80
CA LEU A 445 -32.36 6.06 -2.86
C LEU A 445 -32.49 4.53 -2.93
N LYS A 446 -33.42 3.93 -2.19
CA LYS A 446 -33.72 2.48 -2.26
C LYS A 446 -34.16 2.09 -3.68
N GLU A 447 -35.04 2.86 -4.30
CA GLU A 447 -35.46 2.65 -5.69
C GLU A 447 -34.28 2.76 -6.67
N TYR A 448 -33.41 3.76 -6.51
CA TYR A 448 -32.22 3.93 -7.33
C TYR A 448 -31.23 2.75 -7.20
N VAL A 449 -31.02 2.26 -5.97
CA VAL A 449 -30.18 1.09 -5.71
C VAL A 449 -30.77 -0.16 -6.36
N TRP A 450 -32.08 -0.39 -6.25
CA TRP A 450 -32.75 -1.48 -6.96
C TRP A 450 -32.65 -1.37 -8.47
N LYS A 451 -32.85 -0.17 -9.05
CA LYS A 451 -32.66 0.11 -10.47
C LYS A 451 -31.24 -0.26 -10.91
N THR A 452 -30.24 0.12 -10.12
CA THR A 452 -28.83 -0.20 -10.37
C THR A 452 -28.61 -1.72 -10.38
N LEU A 453 -29.03 -2.43 -9.34
CA LEU A 453 -28.84 -3.88 -9.22
C LEU A 453 -29.60 -4.66 -10.29
N ASN A 454 -30.84 -4.28 -10.59
CA ASN A 454 -31.66 -4.92 -11.63
C ASN A 454 -31.13 -4.67 -13.05
N SER A 455 -30.29 -3.64 -13.24
CA SER A 455 -29.58 -3.41 -14.51
C SER A 455 -28.32 -4.27 -14.68
N GLY A 456 -28.04 -5.16 -13.72
CA GLY A 456 -26.84 -6.00 -13.72
C GLY A 456 -25.56 -5.29 -13.23
N LYS A 457 -25.70 -4.08 -12.67
CA LYS A 457 -24.59 -3.34 -12.06
C LYS A 457 -24.46 -3.68 -10.57
N VAL A 458 -23.31 -3.38 -10.00
CA VAL A 458 -23.05 -3.44 -8.56
C VAL A 458 -23.17 -2.05 -7.92
N VAL A 459 -23.33 -2.01 -6.60
CA VAL A 459 -23.19 -0.79 -5.81
C VAL A 459 -21.72 -0.69 -5.38
N PRO A 460 -20.93 0.27 -5.91
CA PRO A 460 -19.51 0.37 -5.60
C PRO A 460 -19.24 0.49 -4.09
N GLY A 461 -18.24 -0.21 -3.59
CA GLY A 461 -17.83 -0.18 -2.18
C GLY A 461 -18.65 -1.08 -1.24
N PHE A 462 -19.69 -1.77 -1.71
CA PHE A 462 -20.49 -2.72 -0.93
C PHE A 462 -20.37 -4.15 -1.47
N GLY A 463 -20.52 -5.15 -0.59
CA GLY A 463 -20.65 -6.55 -1.00
C GLY A 463 -19.36 -7.37 -0.94
N HIS A 464 -18.39 -6.99 -0.11
CA HIS A 464 -17.10 -7.68 -0.03
C HIS A 464 -17.25 -9.11 0.52
N GLY A 465 -16.73 -10.12 -0.19
CA GLY A 465 -17.00 -11.53 0.12
C GLY A 465 -16.34 -12.13 1.38
N VAL A 466 -15.66 -11.34 2.22
CA VAL A 466 -14.90 -11.84 3.39
C VAL A 466 -15.37 -11.24 4.72
N LEU A 467 -15.56 -9.92 4.80
CA LEU A 467 -15.94 -9.24 6.04
C LEU A 467 -17.42 -9.47 6.36
N ARG A 468 -17.71 -10.04 7.53
CA ARG A 468 -19.09 -10.33 7.98
C ARG A 468 -19.82 -9.12 8.55
N LYS A 469 -19.09 -8.06 8.89
CA LYS A 469 -19.60 -6.79 9.41
C LYS A 469 -18.95 -5.61 8.67
N THR A 470 -19.42 -4.40 8.94
CA THR A 470 -18.82 -3.16 8.42
C THR A 470 -17.32 -3.10 8.67
N ASP A 471 -16.54 -2.82 7.63
CA ASP A 471 -15.09 -2.65 7.72
C ASP A 471 -14.77 -1.58 8.78
N PRO A 472 -13.93 -1.87 9.80
CA PRO A 472 -13.60 -0.87 10.80
C PRO A 472 -12.89 0.36 10.21
N ARG A 473 -12.27 0.24 9.04
CA ARG A 473 -11.69 1.38 8.30
C ARG A 473 -12.76 2.27 7.65
N TYR A 474 -13.94 1.72 7.31
CA TYR A 474 -15.10 2.53 6.95
C TYR A 474 -15.63 3.28 8.18
N THR A 475 -15.74 2.57 9.31
CA THR A 475 -16.28 3.13 10.56
C THR A 475 -15.46 4.32 11.06
N CYS A 476 -14.13 4.23 11.13
CA CYS A 476 -13.31 5.35 11.61
C CYS A 476 -13.41 6.58 10.68
N GLN A 477 -13.51 6.38 9.36
CA GLN A 477 -13.74 7.47 8.41
C GLN A 477 -15.12 8.10 8.56
N ARG A 478 -16.13 7.30 8.89
CA ARG A 478 -17.47 7.79 9.21
C ARG A 478 -17.48 8.61 10.49
N GLU A 479 -16.78 8.18 11.53
CA GLU A 479 -16.63 8.93 12.78
C GLU A 479 -15.93 10.28 12.54
N PHE A 480 -14.87 10.28 11.73
CA PHE A 480 -14.20 11.50 11.29
C PHE A 480 -15.18 12.45 10.58
N ALA A 481 -15.98 11.93 9.64
CA ALA A 481 -16.96 12.72 8.90
C ALA A 481 -18.04 13.32 9.80
N LEU A 482 -18.59 12.53 10.72
CA LEU A 482 -19.59 12.98 11.69
C LEU A 482 -19.06 14.11 12.58
N LYS A 483 -17.76 14.08 12.92
CA LYS A 483 -17.10 15.11 13.74
C LYS A 483 -16.79 16.39 12.95
N HIS A 484 -16.42 16.27 11.68
CA HIS A 484 -15.78 17.37 10.95
C HIS A 484 -16.56 17.93 9.76
N LEU A 485 -17.46 17.15 9.16
CA LEU A 485 -18.27 17.52 7.99
C LEU A 485 -19.67 16.86 7.98
N PRO A 486 -20.45 16.89 9.10
CA PRO A 486 -21.74 16.20 9.18
C PRO A 486 -22.82 16.77 8.24
N HIS A 487 -22.61 17.98 7.74
CA HIS A 487 -23.55 18.69 6.86
C HIS A 487 -23.14 18.67 5.39
N ASP A 488 -22.03 18.00 5.04
CA ASP A 488 -21.63 17.86 3.65
C ASP A 488 -22.64 16.99 2.87
N PRO A 489 -23.17 17.44 1.72
CA PRO A 489 -24.18 16.70 0.96
C PRO A 489 -23.71 15.31 0.49
N LEU A 490 -22.45 15.18 0.07
CA LEU A 490 -21.92 13.89 -0.40
C LEU A 490 -21.76 12.91 0.76
N PHE A 491 -21.29 13.37 1.91
CA PHE A 491 -21.26 12.58 3.13
C PHE A 491 -22.67 12.15 3.58
N GLN A 492 -23.66 13.05 3.52
CA GLN A 492 -25.04 12.69 3.85
C GLN A 492 -25.58 11.59 2.93
N LEU A 493 -25.23 11.62 1.65
CA LEU A 493 -25.57 10.54 0.72
C LEU A 493 -24.87 9.23 1.09
N VAL A 494 -23.57 9.23 1.39
CA VAL A 494 -22.84 8.05 1.91
C VAL A 494 -23.50 7.51 3.18
N SER A 495 -23.93 8.40 4.08
CA SER A 495 -24.64 8.00 5.29
C SER A 495 -25.99 7.36 5.01
N LYS A 496 -26.76 7.87 4.05
CA LYS A 496 -28.03 7.24 3.63
C LYS A 496 -27.77 5.89 2.96
N LEU A 497 -26.74 5.78 2.11
CA LEU A 497 -26.34 4.52 1.48
C LEU A 497 -25.99 3.44 2.50
N TYR A 498 -25.30 3.81 3.59
CA TYR A 498 -24.99 2.89 4.68
C TYR A 498 -26.22 2.23 5.31
N GLU A 499 -27.34 2.96 5.37
CA GLU A 499 -28.59 2.45 5.93
C GLU A 499 -29.44 1.71 4.89
N VAL A 500 -29.38 2.12 3.63
CA VAL A 500 -30.25 1.62 2.56
C VAL A 500 -29.69 0.40 1.85
N VAL A 501 -28.40 0.38 1.54
CA VAL A 501 -27.79 -0.65 0.67
C VAL A 501 -27.73 -2.02 1.35
N PRO A 502 -27.29 -2.15 2.63
CA PRO A 502 -27.16 -3.48 3.22
C PRO A 502 -28.47 -4.28 3.29
N PRO A 503 -29.62 -3.68 3.71
CA PRO A 503 -30.91 -4.37 3.64
C PRO A 503 -31.31 -4.78 2.23
N VAL A 504 -31.06 -3.93 1.22
CA VAL A 504 -31.36 -4.25 -0.19
C VAL A 504 -30.52 -5.43 -0.69
N LEU A 505 -29.22 -5.44 -0.40
CA LEU A 505 -28.34 -6.55 -0.79
C LEU A 505 -28.71 -7.86 -0.08
N THR A 506 -29.16 -7.77 1.17
CA THR A 506 -29.68 -8.91 1.94
C THR A 506 -30.97 -9.45 1.30
N GLU A 507 -31.90 -8.55 0.95
CA GLU A 507 -33.17 -8.89 0.28
C GLU A 507 -32.93 -9.53 -1.10
N LEU A 508 -31.90 -9.07 -1.83
CA LEU A 508 -31.50 -9.65 -3.12
C LEU A 508 -30.98 -11.09 -2.98
N GLY A 509 -30.40 -11.48 -1.84
CA GLY A 509 -29.94 -12.84 -1.56
C GLY A 509 -28.75 -13.33 -2.39
N LYS A 510 -28.13 -12.46 -3.21
CA LYS A 510 -26.97 -12.80 -4.06
C LYS A 510 -25.62 -12.46 -3.44
N VAL A 511 -25.60 -11.58 -2.42
CA VAL A 511 -24.36 -11.09 -1.81
C VAL A 511 -24.23 -11.69 -0.40
N LYS A 512 -23.10 -12.34 -0.13
CA LYS A 512 -22.87 -13.03 1.14
C LYS A 512 -22.76 -12.06 2.33
N ASN A 513 -21.99 -10.98 2.16
CA ASN A 513 -21.85 -9.94 3.18
C ASN A 513 -22.15 -8.56 2.59
N PRO A 514 -23.24 -7.90 3.02
CA PRO A 514 -23.77 -6.72 2.33
C PRO A 514 -23.16 -5.39 2.82
N TRP A 515 -22.05 -5.44 3.55
CA TRP A 515 -21.48 -4.29 4.25
C TRP A 515 -20.47 -3.51 3.41
N PRO A 516 -20.26 -2.20 3.69
CA PRO A 516 -19.28 -1.40 2.98
C PRO A 516 -17.85 -1.65 3.45
N ASN A 517 -16.91 -1.33 2.57
CA ASN A 517 -15.47 -1.30 2.85
C ASN A 517 -14.92 0.13 2.93
N VAL A 518 -13.63 0.27 3.22
CA VAL A 518 -12.91 1.56 3.31
C VAL A 518 -13.12 2.51 2.11
N ASP A 519 -13.23 1.96 0.89
CA ASP A 519 -13.33 2.72 -0.36
C ASP A 519 -14.71 3.35 -0.56
N ALA A 520 -15.73 2.83 0.12
CA ALA A 520 -17.08 3.40 0.11
C ALA A 520 -17.16 4.80 0.78
N HIS A 521 -16.12 5.23 1.49
CA HIS A 521 -16.15 6.45 2.30
C HIS A 521 -15.00 7.44 2.02
N SER A 522 -13.82 6.95 1.62
CA SER A 522 -12.62 7.78 1.54
C SER A 522 -12.73 8.92 0.53
N GLY A 523 -13.40 8.69 -0.61
CA GLY A 523 -13.52 9.69 -1.66
C GLY A 523 -14.27 10.96 -1.24
N VAL A 524 -15.33 10.85 -0.44
CA VAL A 524 -16.11 12.04 0.00
C VAL A 524 -15.34 12.88 1.01
N LEU A 525 -14.50 12.27 1.84
CA LEU A 525 -13.62 12.97 2.78
C LEU A 525 -12.58 13.79 2.02
N LEU A 526 -11.88 13.17 1.08
CA LEU A 526 -10.87 13.83 0.24
C LEU A 526 -11.48 14.98 -0.58
N ASN A 527 -12.64 14.72 -1.20
CA ASN A 527 -13.34 15.71 -2.01
C ASN A 527 -13.76 16.94 -1.20
N TYR A 528 -14.24 16.75 0.04
CA TYR A 528 -14.67 17.86 0.91
C TYR A 528 -13.54 18.86 1.20
N PHE A 529 -12.31 18.38 1.43
CA PHE A 529 -11.16 19.25 1.67
C PHE A 529 -10.51 19.81 0.40
N GLY A 530 -11.13 19.61 -0.77
CA GLY A 530 -10.68 20.17 -2.05
C GLY A 530 -9.75 19.26 -2.86
N LEU A 531 -9.43 18.06 -2.37
CA LEU A 531 -8.72 17.05 -3.15
C LEU A 531 -9.73 16.28 -4.01
N THR A 532 -10.16 16.94 -5.09
CA THR A 532 -11.29 16.49 -5.94
C THR A 532 -10.86 15.64 -7.12
N GLU A 533 -9.56 15.58 -7.42
CA GLU A 533 -9.00 14.91 -8.58
C GLU A 533 -8.93 13.38 -8.38
N ALA A 534 -10.07 12.70 -8.48
CA ALA A 534 -10.22 11.28 -8.15
C ALA A 534 -9.21 10.33 -8.86
N ARG A 535 -8.73 10.71 -10.06
CA ARG A 535 -7.65 10.01 -10.80
C ARG A 535 -6.32 9.96 -10.05
N TYR A 536 -6.15 10.81 -9.05
CA TYR A 536 -4.97 10.85 -8.19
C TYR A 536 -5.12 10.00 -6.92
N PHE A 537 -6.32 9.53 -6.55
CA PHE A 537 -6.54 8.84 -5.27
C PHE A 537 -5.70 7.58 -5.12
N THR A 538 -5.45 6.84 -6.20
CA THR A 538 -4.57 5.65 -6.15
C THR A 538 -3.11 6.01 -5.80
N VAL A 539 -2.66 7.24 -6.07
CA VAL A 539 -1.33 7.72 -5.63
C VAL A 539 -1.29 7.88 -4.12
N LEU A 540 -2.34 8.42 -3.50
CA LEU A 540 -2.48 8.49 -2.04
C LEU A 540 -2.45 7.08 -1.43
N PHE A 541 -3.17 6.15 -2.05
CA PHE A 541 -3.18 4.76 -1.63
C PHE A 541 -1.78 4.13 -1.73
N GLY A 542 -1.05 4.37 -2.82
CA GLY A 542 0.35 3.94 -2.97
C GLY A 542 1.26 4.45 -1.86
N VAL A 543 1.19 5.75 -1.55
CA VAL A 543 1.99 6.37 -0.47
C VAL A 543 1.72 5.69 0.87
N SER A 544 0.46 5.43 1.19
CA SER A 544 0.07 4.71 2.41
C SER A 544 0.59 3.27 2.40
N ARG A 545 0.32 2.53 1.33
CA ARG A 545 0.65 1.10 1.19
C ARG A 545 2.15 0.83 1.20
N SER A 546 2.98 1.84 0.95
CA SER A 546 4.44 1.74 1.08
C SER A 546 4.87 1.31 2.49
N ILE A 547 4.15 1.75 3.53
CA ILE A 547 4.44 1.46 4.94
C ILE A 547 4.35 -0.06 5.20
N GLY A 548 3.23 -0.69 4.83
CA GLY A 548 3.03 -2.13 5.01
C GLY A 548 3.96 -2.98 4.15
N ILE A 549 4.06 -2.66 2.85
CA ILE A 549 4.91 -3.41 1.92
C ILE A 549 6.37 -3.36 2.38
N CYS A 550 6.93 -2.17 2.62
CA CYS A 550 8.33 -2.04 3.00
C CYS A 550 8.61 -2.68 4.37
N SER A 551 7.66 -2.61 5.31
CA SER A 551 7.77 -3.30 6.59
C SER A 551 7.90 -4.81 6.41
N GLN A 552 7.07 -5.40 5.55
CA GLN A 552 7.17 -6.83 5.25
C GLN A 552 8.45 -7.16 4.48
N LEU A 553 8.88 -6.35 3.51
CA LEU A 553 10.11 -6.61 2.75
C LEU A 553 11.36 -6.68 3.65
N ILE A 554 11.41 -5.85 4.70
CA ILE A 554 12.45 -5.93 5.73
C ILE A 554 12.40 -7.30 6.43
N TRP A 555 11.22 -7.74 6.86
CA TRP A 555 11.03 -9.04 7.49
C TRP A 555 11.31 -10.21 6.55
N ASP A 556 10.99 -10.11 5.26
CA ASP A 556 11.29 -11.14 4.26
C ASP A 556 12.80 -11.41 4.18
N ARG A 557 13.61 -10.35 4.21
CA ARG A 557 15.08 -10.45 4.21
C ARG A 557 15.61 -10.86 5.58
N ALA A 558 15.02 -10.38 6.67
CA ALA A 558 15.43 -10.73 8.03
C ALA A 558 15.19 -12.21 8.33
N LEU A 559 14.08 -12.78 7.85
CA LEU A 559 13.74 -14.20 7.97
C LEU A 559 14.44 -15.06 6.89
N GLY A 560 15.07 -14.43 5.91
CA GLY A 560 15.76 -15.11 4.82
C GLY A 560 14.82 -15.93 3.93
N LEU A 561 13.60 -15.44 3.72
CA LEU A 561 12.58 -16.10 2.90
C LEU A 561 13.12 -16.36 1.48
N PRO A 562 12.80 -17.52 0.88
CA PRO A 562 13.35 -17.93 -0.40
C PRO A 562 12.68 -17.19 -1.57
N LEU A 563 13.24 -17.39 -2.77
CA LEU A 563 12.58 -17.05 -4.03
C LEU A 563 11.19 -17.71 -4.11
N GLU A 564 10.17 -16.92 -4.42
CA GLU A 564 8.83 -17.42 -4.73
C GLU A 564 8.83 -18.05 -6.14
N ARG A 565 8.34 -19.30 -6.24
CA ARG A 565 8.44 -20.10 -7.47
C ARG A 565 7.31 -21.14 -7.60
N PRO A 566 6.04 -20.72 -7.71
CA PRO A 566 4.94 -21.65 -7.94
C PRO A 566 5.15 -22.43 -9.25
N LYS A 567 4.67 -23.67 -9.29
CA LYS A 567 4.72 -24.49 -10.50
C LYS A 567 3.53 -24.13 -11.39
N SER A 568 3.79 -23.80 -12.65
CA SER A 568 2.73 -23.67 -13.66
C SER A 568 2.39 -25.03 -14.29
N VAL A 569 1.15 -25.15 -14.77
CA VAL A 569 0.63 -26.33 -15.47
C VAL A 569 -0.21 -25.88 -16.67
N THR A 570 -0.36 -26.74 -17.67
CA THR A 570 -1.21 -26.50 -18.84
C THR A 570 -2.54 -27.24 -18.70
N MET A 571 -3.54 -26.90 -19.52
CA MET A 571 -4.81 -27.64 -19.57
C MET A 571 -4.59 -29.11 -19.93
N ASP A 572 -3.75 -29.41 -20.93
CA ASP A 572 -3.40 -30.80 -21.29
C ASP A 572 -2.82 -31.58 -20.11
N TRP A 573 -2.02 -30.93 -19.26
CA TRP A 573 -1.48 -31.54 -18.05
C TRP A 573 -2.58 -31.83 -17.04
N LEU A 574 -3.47 -30.86 -16.79
CA LEU A 574 -4.60 -31.01 -15.87
C LEU A 574 -5.55 -32.12 -16.33
N GLU A 575 -5.94 -32.14 -17.61
CA GLU A 575 -6.78 -33.20 -18.18
C GLU A 575 -6.12 -34.57 -18.06
N SER A 576 -4.83 -34.66 -18.37
CA SER A 576 -4.07 -35.91 -18.23
C SER A 576 -3.97 -36.36 -16.78
N HIS A 577 -3.84 -35.42 -15.84
CA HIS A 577 -3.82 -35.69 -14.41
C HIS A 577 -5.19 -36.22 -13.92
N CYS A 578 -6.28 -35.57 -14.31
CA CYS A 578 -7.65 -35.98 -13.97
C CYS A 578 -8.00 -37.35 -14.56
N LYS A 579 -7.62 -37.63 -15.82
CA LYS A 579 -7.83 -38.94 -16.46
C LYS A 579 -7.10 -40.06 -15.70
N LYS A 580 -5.86 -39.81 -15.26
CA LYS A 580 -5.09 -40.78 -14.45
C LYS A 580 -5.72 -40.98 -13.08
N ALA A 581 -6.09 -39.90 -12.39
CA ALA A 581 -6.71 -39.95 -11.08
C ALA A 581 -8.08 -40.68 -11.10
N ALA A 582 -8.84 -40.57 -12.19
CA ALA A 582 -10.10 -41.30 -12.35
C ALA A 582 -9.92 -42.81 -12.65
N SER A 583 -8.72 -43.21 -13.09
CA SER A 583 -8.39 -44.61 -13.42
C SER A 583 -7.71 -45.38 -12.29
N SER A 584 -7.32 -44.70 -11.22
CA SER A 584 -6.73 -45.23 -9.99
C SER A 584 -7.76 -45.26 -8.88
#